data_AF-A0A1M6HS23-F1
#
_entry.id   AF-A0A1M6HS23-F1
#
_cell.length_a   1.000
_cell.length_b   1.000
_cell.length_c   1.000
_cell.angle_alpha   90.00
_cell.angle_beta   90.00
_cell.angle_gamma   90.00
#
_symmetry.space_group_name_H-M   'P 1'
#
loop_
_entity.id
_entity.type
_entity.pdbx_description
1 polymer ?
#
loop_
_entity_poly.entity_id
_entity_poly.type
_entity_poly.pdbx_seq_one_letter_code
_entity_poly.pdbx_strand_id
1 'polypeptide(L)'
;MKKDLIKKIEGILYNYKTSLVEINNLKIDLEMMKEEYRGITSINYGEKSSPTNKFNSSVENEVIKREEMIVQLENNIRYKDAMYRKVTNSFDILDEREYRFIKEFYFEKCSYMRVSEIMNMSYSYVYDYKMAVLNKISPLIFTSNLP
;
A
#
# COMPACT_ATOMS: atom_id res chain seq x y z
N MET A 1 -1.61 -23.16 7.11
CA MET A 1 -0.79 -21.98 6.74
C MET A 1 0.07 -21.56 7.93
N LYS A 2 1.30 -21.04 7.71
CA LYS A 2 2.15 -20.54 8.81
C LYS A 2 1.46 -19.38 9.54
N LYS A 3 1.54 -19.36 10.88
CA LYS A 3 0.90 -18.33 11.74
C LYS A 3 1.28 -16.89 11.34
N ASP A 4 2.50 -16.71 10.86
CA ASP A 4 3.00 -15.39 10.45
C ASP A 4 2.34 -14.87 9.17
N LEU A 5 2.04 -15.77 8.22
CA LEU A 5 1.32 -15.41 7.00
C LEU A 5 -0.12 -15.00 7.30
N ILE A 6 -0.78 -15.69 8.24
CA ILE A 6 -2.12 -15.32 8.71
C ILE A 6 -2.11 -13.91 9.29
N LYS A 7 -1.19 -13.61 10.21
CA LYS A 7 -1.09 -12.25 10.78
C LYS A 7 -0.83 -11.19 9.71
N LYS A 8 0.02 -11.49 8.73
CA LYS A 8 0.34 -10.57 7.64
C LYS A 8 -0.90 -10.26 6.81
N ILE A 9 -1.65 -11.27 6.37
CA ILE A 9 -2.86 -11.06 5.57
C ILE A 9 -3.95 -10.34 6.37
N GLU A 10 -4.14 -10.68 7.65
CA GLU A 10 -5.11 -9.98 8.50
C GLU A 10 -4.78 -8.50 8.61
N GLY A 11 -3.51 -8.15 8.83
CA GLY A 11 -3.06 -6.75 8.87
C GLY A 11 -3.33 -6.00 7.56
N ILE A 12 -3.18 -6.67 6.42
CA ILE A 12 -3.47 -6.07 5.10
C ILE A 12 -4.98 -5.85 4.94
N LEU A 13 -5.81 -6.85 5.28
CA LEU A 13 -7.26 -6.77 5.14
C LEU A 13 -7.88 -5.70 6.06
N TYR A 14 -7.40 -5.59 7.31
CA TYR A 14 -7.85 -4.55 8.24
C TYR A 14 -7.53 -3.13 7.76
N ASN A 15 -6.46 -2.99 6.97
CA ASN A 15 -6.02 -1.72 6.40
C ASN A 15 -6.43 -1.57 4.93
N TYR A 16 -7.27 -2.44 4.38
CA TYR A 16 -7.58 -2.44 2.96
C TYR A 16 -8.17 -1.11 2.48
N LYS A 17 -9.19 -0.61 3.18
CA LYS A 17 -9.83 0.68 2.89
C LYS A 17 -8.86 1.86 3.03
N THR A 18 -8.05 1.87 4.09
CA THR A 18 -7.09 2.95 4.35
C THR A 18 -5.92 2.93 3.38
N SER A 19 -5.50 1.76 2.93
CA SER A 19 -4.38 1.59 1.98
C SER A 19 -4.67 2.26 0.64
N LEU A 20 -5.90 2.16 0.12
CA LEU A 20 -6.27 2.84 -1.14
C LEU A 20 -6.18 4.37 -0.99
N VAL A 21 -6.70 4.90 0.12
CA VAL A 21 -6.63 6.35 0.41
C VAL A 21 -5.19 6.80 0.56
N GLU A 22 -4.37 6.04 1.29
CA GLU A 22 -2.94 6.32 1.46
C GLU A 22 -2.21 6.33 0.12
N ILE A 23 -2.42 5.33 -0.74
CA ILE A 23 -1.81 5.28 -2.09
C ILE A 23 -2.19 6.50 -2.91
N ASN A 24 -3.45 6.92 -2.87
CA ASN A 24 -3.92 8.10 -3.62
C ASN A 24 -3.29 9.39 -3.07
N ASN A 25 -3.21 9.55 -1.75
CA ASN A 25 -2.55 10.70 -1.14
C ASN A 25 -1.06 10.76 -1.51
N LEU A 26 -0.34 9.62 -1.46
CA LEU A 26 1.07 9.56 -1.87
C LEU A 26 1.26 9.94 -3.34
N LYS A 27 0.32 9.59 -4.23
CA LYS A 27 0.34 10.00 -5.65
C LYS A 27 0.19 11.52 -5.79
N ILE A 28 -0.71 12.13 -5.01
CA ILE A 28 -0.89 13.60 -4.97
C ILE A 28 0.39 14.27 -4.46
N ASP A 29 0.98 13.77 -3.37
CA ASP A 29 2.23 14.30 -2.81
C ASP A 29 3.37 14.23 -3.83
N LEU A 30 3.46 13.12 -4.58
CA LEU A 30 4.43 12.94 -5.66
C LEU A 30 4.23 13.95 -6.80
N GLU A 31 2.98 14.23 -7.18
CA GLU A 31 2.65 15.24 -8.20
C GLU A 31 3.08 16.64 -7.74
N MET A 32 2.76 17.01 -6.50
CA MET A 32 3.18 18.28 -5.90
C MET A 32 4.71 18.43 -5.89
N MET A 33 5.44 17.40 -5.47
CA MET A 33 6.91 17.41 -5.46
C MET A 33 7.51 17.59 -6.87
N LYS A 34 6.90 16.98 -7.88
CA LYS A 34 7.33 17.11 -9.28
C LYS A 34 7.04 18.49 -9.85
N GLU A 35 5.92 19.11 -9.49
CA GLU A 35 5.58 20.47 -9.88
C GLU A 35 6.51 21.51 -9.24
N GLU A 36 6.79 21.40 -7.94
CA GLU A 36 7.75 22.26 -7.25
C GLU A 36 9.15 22.18 -7.88
N TYR A 37 9.61 20.97 -8.22
CA TYR A 37 10.90 20.76 -8.90
C TYR A 37 10.94 21.42 -10.30
N ARG A 38 9.85 21.35 -11.07
CA ARG A 38 9.71 22.05 -12.37
C ARG A 38 9.72 23.58 -12.22
N GLY A 39 9.13 24.10 -11.15
CA GLY A 39 9.13 25.54 -10.84
C GLY A 39 10.54 26.08 -10.55
N ILE A 40 11.36 25.30 -9.84
CA ILE A 40 12.74 25.68 -9.48
C ILE A 40 13.67 25.66 -10.71
N THR A 41 13.51 24.68 -11.60
CA THR A 41 14.32 24.57 -12.83
C THR A 41 14.07 25.71 -13.82
N SER A 42 12.99 26.49 -13.68
CA SER A 42 12.69 27.65 -14.52
C SER A 42 13.38 28.95 -14.05
N ILE A 43 13.99 28.98 -12.86
CA ILE A 43 14.75 30.13 -12.36
C ILE A 43 16.20 29.99 -12.83
N ASN A 44 16.45 30.31 -14.11
CA ASN A 44 17.80 30.44 -14.64
C ASN A 44 18.48 31.66 -13.99
N TYR A 45 19.38 31.40 -13.03
CA TYR A 45 20.30 32.41 -12.50
C TYR A 45 21.31 32.80 -13.57
N GLY A 46 20.96 33.82 -14.36
CA GLY A 46 21.91 34.51 -15.23
C GLY A 46 22.82 35.43 -14.42
N GLU A 47 23.72 34.90 -13.59
CA GLU A 47 24.80 35.70 -12.99
C GLU A 47 26.17 35.00 -13.08
N LYS A 48 27.07 35.69 -13.79
CA LYS A 48 28.48 35.33 -13.97
C LYS A 48 29.24 35.49 -12.65
N SER A 49 30.04 34.50 -12.25
CA SER A 49 31.19 34.74 -11.37
C SER A 49 32.18 33.55 -11.31
N SER A 50 33.38 33.79 -11.85
CA SER A 50 34.74 33.21 -11.69
C SER A 50 35.03 31.86 -10.97
N PRO A 51 36.16 31.20 -11.31
CA PRO A 51 36.47 29.83 -10.89
C PRO A 51 37.19 29.78 -9.53
N THR A 52 36.55 29.17 -8.54
CA THR A 52 37.24 28.68 -7.33
C THR A 52 36.77 27.26 -7.03
N ASN A 53 37.72 26.33 -7.06
CA ASN A 53 37.58 24.88 -6.93
C ASN A 53 36.93 24.40 -5.62
N LYS A 54 35.60 24.54 -5.51
CA LYS A 54 34.73 23.80 -4.59
C LYS A 54 33.28 23.68 -5.10
N PHE A 55 33.13 23.69 -6.44
CA PHE A 55 31.86 23.66 -7.18
C PHE A 55 31.09 22.33 -7.13
N ASN A 56 31.30 21.47 -6.14
CA ASN A 56 30.30 20.45 -5.83
C ASN A 56 29.22 21.15 -4.99
N SER A 57 28.42 21.94 -5.69
CA SER A 57 27.69 23.08 -5.13
C SER A 57 26.58 22.60 -4.19
N SER A 58 26.24 23.41 -3.19
CA SER A 58 25.09 23.14 -2.32
C SER A 58 23.80 22.89 -3.13
N VAL A 59 23.71 23.48 -4.33
CA VAL A 59 22.60 23.35 -5.27
C VAL A 59 22.57 21.96 -5.92
N GLU A 60 23.71 21.46 -6.43
CA GLU A 60 23.79 20.11 -7.01
C GLU A 60 23.45 19.03 -5.98
N ASN A 61 23.94 19.17 -4.75
CA ASN A 61 23.62 18.26 -3.66
C ASN A 61 22.14 18.31 -3.25
N GLU A 62 21.49 19.47 -3.35
CA GLU A 62 20.05 19.62 -3.09
C GLU A 62 19.21 18.98 -4.21
N VAL A 63 19.60 19.18 -5.47
CA VAL A 63 18.95 18.55 -6.64
C VAL A 63 19.00 17.02 -6.53
N ILE A 64 20.18 16.46 -6.24
CA ILE A 64 20.36 15.00 -6.07
C ILE A 64 19.44 14.46 -4.96
N LYS A 65 19.41 15.12 -3.78
CA LYS A 65 18.56 14.68 -2.67
C LYS A 65 17.07 14.69 -3.02
N ARG A 66 16.61 15.72 -3.73
CA ARG A 66 15.19 15.83 -4.14
C ARG A 66 14.84 14.75 -5.16
N GLU A 67 15.71 14.45 -6.12
CA GLU A 67 15.52 13.35 -7.07
C GLU A 67 15.47 11.99 -6.37
N GLU A 68 16.36 11.74 -5.40
CA GLU A 68 16.34 10.53 -4.57
C GLU A 68 15.02 10.37 -3.81
N MET A 69 14.49 11.45 -3.22
CA MET A 69 13.19 11.43 -2.52
C MET A 69 12.03 11.07 -3.47
N ILE A 70 12.00 11.67 -4.66
CA ILE A 70 10.99 11.37 -5.69
C ILE A 70 11.04 9.88 -6.06
N VAL A 71 12.23 9.34 -6.33
CA VAL A 71 12.42 7.93 -6.70
C VAL A 71 11.99 7.00 -5.56
N GLN A 72 12.33 7.33 -4.30
CA GLN A 72 11.91 6.55 -3.13
C GLN A 72 10.39 6.53 -2.98
N LEU A 73 9.74 7.69 -3.12
CA LEU A 73 8.29 7.82 -3.04
C LEU A 73 7.60 7.04 -4.17
N GLU A 74 8.09 7.13 -5.40
CA GLU A 74 7.60 6.33 -6.53
C GLU A 74 7.70 4.83 -6.27
N ASN A 75 8.84 4.36 -5.77
CA ASN A 75 9.03 2.96 -5.41
C ASN A 75 8.05 2.51 -4.32
N ASN A 76 7.83 3.35 -3.31
CA ASN A 76 6.89 3.08 -2.24
C ASN A 76 5.45 2.94 -2.76
N ILE A 77 5.00 3.89 -3.59
CA ILE A 77 3.69 3.87 -4.24
C ILE A 77 3.55 2.61 -5.09
N ARG A 78 4.53 2.30 -5.94
CA ARG A 78 4.52 1.10 -6.79
C ARG A 78 4.35 -0.17 -5.96
N TYR A 79 5.08 -0.31 -4.86
CA TYR A 79 4.99 -1.47 -3.99
C TYR A 79 3.61 -1.58 -3.32
N LYS A 80 3.12 -0.48 -2.73
CA LYS A 80 1.80 -0.45 -2.07
C LYS A 80 0.66 -0.73 -3.05
N ASP A 81 0.69 -0.10 -4.22
CA ASP A 81 -0.31 -0.28 -5.29
C ASP A 81 -0.32 -1.72 -5.80
N ALA A 82 0.85 -2.31 -6.07
CA ALA A 82 0.96 -3.71 -6.45
C ALA A 82 0.39 -4.65 -5.37
N MET A 83 0.67 -4.38 -4.10
CA MET A 83 0.15 -5.18 -3.00
C MET A 83 -1.37 -5.06 -2.86
N TYR A 84 -1.91 -3.85 -2.94
CA TYR A 84 -3.35 -3.59 -2.93
C TYR A 84 -4.07 -4.30 -4.07
N ARG A 85 -3.50 -4.27 -5.28
CA ARG A 85 -4.03 -4.97 -6.47
C ARG A 85 -4.01 -6.48 -6.29
N LYS A 86 -2.93 -7.06 -5.75
CA LYS A 86 -2.89 -8.51 -5.46
C LYS A 86 -4.01 -8.94 -4.52
N VAL A 87 -4.25 -8.17 -3.46
CA VAL A 87 -5.35 -8.41 -2.51
C VAL A 87 -6.70 -8.29 -3.20
N THR A 88 -6.90 -7.22 -3.96
CA THR A 88 -8.18 -6.97 -4.67
C THR A 88 -8.47 -8.09 -5.67
N ASN A 89 -7.50 -8.48 -6.50
CA ASN A 89 -7.64 -9.58 -7.45
C ASN A 89 -7.92 -10.93 -6.75
N SER A 90 -7.39 -11.13 -5.54
CA SER A 90 -7.67 -12.36 -4.78
C SER A 90 -9.14 -12.49 -4.37
N PHE A 91 -9.93 -11.40 -4.42
CA PHE A 91 -11.35 -11.46 -4.14
C PHE A 91 -12.15 -12.09 -5.29
N ASP A 92 -11.62 -12.14 -6.51
CA ASP A 92 -12.32 -12.70 -7.68
C ASP A 92 -12.57 -14.22 -7.55
N ILE A 93 -11.81 -14.90 -6.70
CA ILE A 93 -11.98 -16.33 -6.41
C ILE A 93 -12.94 -16.59 -5.24
N LEU A 94 -13.38 -15.55 -4.55
CA LEU A 94 -14.32 -15.66 -3.44
C LEU A 94 -15.74 -15.72 -3.97
N ASP A 95 -16.56 -16.59 -3.39
CA ASP A 95 -18.00 -16.51 -3.61
C ASP A 95 -18.61 -15.31 -2.85
N GLU A 96 -19.88 -15.02 -3.11
CA GLU A 96 -20.58 -13.90 -2.50
C GLU A 96 -20.57 -13.97 -0.96
N ARG A 97 -20.67 -15.17 -0.39
CA ARG A 97 -20.71 -15.38 1.06
C ARG A 97 -19.34 -15.15 1.69
N GLU A 98 -18.28 -15.66 1.07
CA GLU A 98 -16.89 -15.46 1.49
C GLU A 98 -16.49 -13.98 1.37
N TYR A 99 -16.84 -13.32 0.27
CA TYR A 99 -16.59 -11.88 0.10
C TYR A 99 -17.34 -11.06 1.15
N ARG A 100 -18.62 -11.38 1.39
CA ARG A 100 -19.41 -10.74 2.45
C ARG A 100 -18.75 -10.91 3.81
N PHE A 101 -18.23 -12.09 4.13
CA PHE A 101 -17.49 -12.30 5.36
C PHE A 101 -16.27 -11.38 5.48
N ILE A 102 -15.44 -11.26 4.42
CA ILE A 102 -14.30 -10.35 4.41
C ILE A 102 -14.73 -8.91 4.67
N LYS A 103 -15.79 -8.47 4.00
CA LYS A 103 -16.34 -7.12 4.15
C LYS A 103 -16.76 -6.85 5.60
N GLU A 104 -17.62 -7.68 6.16
CA GLU A 104 -18.14 -7.48 7.52
C GLU A 104 -17.03 -7.58 8.57
N PHE A 105 -16.18 -8.60 8.46
CA PHE A 105 -15.16 -8.88 9.48
C PHE A 105 -13.97 -7.92 9.42
N TYR A 106 -13.43 -7.64 8.23
CA TYR A 106 -12.20 -6.84 8.09
C TYR A 106 -12.46 -5.39 7.70
N PHE A 107 -13.41 -5.13 6.79
CA PHE A 107 -13.63 -3.78 6.28
C PHE A 107 -14.54 -2.95 7.19
N GLU A 108 -15.55 -3.58 7.79
CA GLU A 108 -16.41 -2.98 8.81
C GLU A 108 -15.92 -3.28 10.24
N LYS A 109 -14.89 -4.13 10.38
CA LYS A 109 -14.25 -4.46 11.66
C LYS A 109 -15.24 -5.01 12.69
N CYS A 110 -16.24 -5.77 12.24
CA CYS A 110 -17.23 -6.36 13.11
C CYS A 110 -16.59 -7.41 14.05
N SER A 111 -17.16 -7.55 15.25
CA SER A 111 -16.78 -8.60 16.18
C SER A 111 -17.23 -9.99 15.68
N TYR A 112 -16.64 -11.06 16.21
CA TYR A 112 -17.06 -12.44 15.92
C TYR A 112 -18.55 -12.65 16.19
N MET A 113 -19.08 -12.09 17.28
CA MET A 113 -20.50 -12.17 17.63
C MET A 113 -21.37 -11.49 16.57
N ARG A 114 -20.99 -10.28 16.15
CA ARG A 114 -21.75 -9.54 15.14
C ARG A 114 -21.73 -10.26 13.78
N VAL A 115 -20.57 -10.80 13.39
CA VAL A 115 -20.46 -11.55 12.13
C VAL A 115 -21.25 -12.87 12.19
N SER A 116 -21.25 -13.56 13.33
CA SER A 116 -22.09 -14.75 13.58
C SER A 116 -23.57 -14.47 13.31
N GLU A 117 -24.09 -13.36 13.84
CA GLU A 117 -25.48 -12.92 13.61
C GLU A 117 -25.74 -12.56 12.14
N ILE A 118 -24.90 -11.71 11.54
CA ILE A 118 -25.08 -11.21 10.16
C ILE A 118 -25.05 -12.36 9.14
N MET A 119 -24.19 -13.35 9.38
CA MET A 119 -23.92 -14.46 8.47
C MET A 119 -24.72 -15.72 8.82
N ASN A 120 -25.57 -15.67 9.84
CA ASN A 120 -26.36 -16.78 10.37
C ASN A 120 -25.51 -18.07 10.52
N MET A 121 -24.40 -17.95 11.24
CA MET A 121 -23.50 -19.07 11.55
C MET A 121 -23.20 -19.10 13.04
N SER A 122 -22.84 -20.26 13.59
CA SER A 122 -22.52 -20.34 15.02
C SER A 122 -21.26 -19.53 15.36
N TYR A 123 -21.24 -18.93 16.55
CA TYR A 123 -20.11 -18.14 17.04
C TYR A 123 -18.79 -18.92 16.99
N SER A 124 -18.82 -20.21 17.36
CA SER A 124 -17.64 -21.09 17.32
C SER A 124 -17.12 -21.30 15.90
N TYR A 125 -18.00 -21.36 14.90
CA TYR A 125 -17.62 -21.61 13.50
C TYR A 125 -17.05 -20.39 12.78
N VAL A 126 -17.28 -19.17 13.29
CA VAL A 126 -16.77 -17.94 12.66
C VAL A 126 -15.24 -17.97 12.52
N TYR A 127 -14.52 -18.52 13.51
CA TYR A 127 -13.07 -18.65 13.43
C TYR A 127 -12.63 -19.61 12.33
N ASP A 128 -13.26 -20.78 12.23
CA ASP A 128 -12.93 -21.78 11.22
C ASP A 128 -13.23 -21.25 9.82
N TYR A 129 -14.36 -20.56 9.65
CA TYR A 129 -14.73 -19.90 8.40
C TYR A 129 -13.71 -18.83 8.00
N LYS A 130 -13.28 -17.99 8.97
CA LYS A 130 -12.21 -17.01 8.75
C LYS A 130 -10.95 -17.68 8.23
N MET A 131 -10.52 -18.77 8.86
CA MET A 131 -9.32 -19.49 8.46
C MET A 131 -9.46 -20.11 7.07
N ALA A 132 -10.63 -20.66 6.74
CA ALA A 132 -10.90 -21.20 5.41
C ALA A 132 -10.75 -20.11 4.33
N VAL A 133 -11.40 -18.96 4.52
CA VAL A 133 -11.31 -17.83 3.58
C VAL A 133 -9.88 -17.33 3.44
N LEU A 134 -9.18 -17.09 4.55
CA LEU A 134 -7.79 -16.62 4.52
C LEU A 134 -6.83 -17.61 3.85
N ASN A 135 -7.00 -18.92 4.09
CA ASN A 135 -6.20 -19.95 3.44
C ASN A 135 -6.45 -20.01 1.93
N LYS A 136 -7.65 -19.62 1.48
CA LYS A 136 -8.02 -19.58 0.06
C LYS A 136 -7.30 -18.43 -0.69
N ILE A 137 -7.27 -17.23 -0.12
CA ILE A 137 -6.72 -16.04 -0.80
C ILE A 137 -5.22 -15.81 -0.55
N SER A 138 -4.68 -16.24 0.59
CA SER A 138 -3.29 -15.95 0.97
C SER A 138 -2.23 -16.45 -0.03
N PRO A 139 -2.34 -17.68 -0.58
CA PRO A 139 -1.40 -18.16 -1.60
C PRO A 139 -1.37 -17.31 -2.87
N LEU A 140 -2.50 -16.66 -3.22
CA LEU A 140 -2.61 -15.80 -4.42
C LEU A 140 -2.01 -14.41 -4.21
N ILE A 141 -1.92 -13.97 -2.96
CA ILE A 141 -1.32 -12.68 -2.60
C ILE A 141 0.20 -12.84 -2.45
N PHE A 142 0.65 -13.94 -1.86
CA PHE A 142 2.06 -14.24 -1.61
C PHE A 142 2.61 -15.31 -2.57
N THR A 143 2.25 -15.22 -3.85
CA THR A 143 2.59 -16.20 -4.91
C THR A 143 4.08 -16.42 -5.12
N SER A 144 4.90 -15.42 -4.80
CA SER A 144 6.34 -15.49 -4.98
C SER A 144 6.99 -15.27 -3.62
N ASN A 145 7.61 -16.33 -3.08
CA ASN A 145 8.75 -16.15 -2.18
C ASN A 145 9.87 -15.51 -3.03
N LEU A 146 9.77 -14.22 -3.34
CA LEU A 146 10.95 -13.47 -3.72
C LEU A 146 11.81 -13.40 -2.45
N PRO A 147 13.08 -13.85 -2.51
CA PRO A 147 13.96 -13.94 -1.35
C PRO A 147 14.08 -12.60 -0.62
#